data_AF-A0A7V9HPX8-F1
#
_entry.id   AF-A0A7V9HPX8-F1
#
_cell.length_a   1.000
_cell.length_b   1.000
_cell.length_c   1.000
_cell.angle_alpha   90.00
_cell.angle_beta   90.00
_cell.angle_gamma   90.00
#
_symmetry.space_group_name_H-M   'P 1'
#
loop_
_entity.id
_entity.type
_entity.pdbx_description
1 polymer ?
#
loop_
_entity_poly.entity_id
_entity_poly.type
_entity_poly.pdbx_seq_one_letter_code
_entity_poly.pdbx_strand_id
1 'polypeptide(L)'
;QLKHAREISPLFAQWTNSYKRLVPGYEAPVYLAWSRRNRSALIRVPLYHPGKEGATRAELRCPDPACNPYLCFAGMLHAGLEGIEKGYELPEPMEQNLYHLAPEDRHRRGIEQLPENLGEAIEIAAESELVLRTLGEHTFNRFIEIKRAEWEDYRVQVTPWEIERFLPVL
;
A
#
# COMPACT_ATOMS: atom_id res chain seq x y z
N GLN A 1 1.68 -10.74 -3.28
CA GLN A 1 1.17 -9.53 -2.60
C GLN A 1 2.27 -8.52 -2.30
N LEU A 2 3.34 -8.82 -1.53
CA LEU A 2 4.42 -7.85 -1.23
C LEU A 2 5.01 -7.19 -2.48
N LYS A 3 5.43 -7.99 -3.47
CA LYS A 3 6.02 -7.51 -4.74
C LYS A 3 5.11 -6.55 -5.52
N HIS A 4 3.80 -6.68 -5.36
CA HIS A 4 2.79 -5.92 -6.10
C HIS A 4 2.11 -4.84 -5.24
N ALA A 5 2.54 -4.66 -3.99
CA ALA A 5 1.87 -3.80 -3.04
C ALA A 5 1.82 -2.34 -3.50
N ARG A 6 2.89 -1.84 -4.14
CA ARG A 6 2.95 -0.47 -4.66
C ARG A 6 1.95 -0.25 -5.80
N GLU A 7 1.92 -1.13 -6.79
CA GLU A 7 1.01 -1.00 -7.94
C GLU A 7 -0.47 -1.25 -7.60
N ILE A 8 -0.78 -2.12 -6.64
CA ILE A 8 -2.18 -2.30 -6.19
C ILE A 8 -2.59 -1.30 -5.09
N SER A 9 -1.69 -0.41 -4.67
CA SER A 9 -1.96 0.61 -3.64
C SER A 9 -3.20 1.45 -3.88
N PRO A 10 -3.44 2.00 -5.09
CA PRO A 10 -4.63 2.80 -5.30
C PRO A 10 -5.91 1.97 -5.24
N LEU A 11 -5.86 0.64 -5.24
CA LEU A 11 -7.06 -0.21 -5.06
C LEU A 11 -7.47 -0.35 -3.59
N PHE A 12 -6.52 -0.30 -2.65
CA PHE A 12 -6.78 -0.46 -1.21
C PHE A 12 -6.63 0.83 -0.39
N ALA A 13 -5.95 1.84 -0.94
CA ALA A 13 -5.78 3.19 -0.41
C ALA A 13 -6.24 4.19 -1.49
N GLN A 14 -7.56 4.28 -1.66
CA GLN A 14 -8.20 4.89 -2.83
C GLN A 14 -8.24 6.41 -2.82
N TRP A 15 -7.97 7.06 -1.69
CA TRP A 15 -8.21 8.49 -1.50
C TRP A 15 -6.93 9.22 -1.10
N THR A 16 -6.87 10.52 -1.38
CA THR A 16 -5.77 11.39 -0.90
C THR A 16 -5.57 11.29 0.61
N ASN A 17 -6.67 11.19 1.36
CA ASN A 17 -6.65 11.04 2.82
C ASN A 17 -6.08 9.69 3.29
N SER A 18 -6.19 8.63 2.48
CA SER A 18 -5.62 7.31 2.79
C SER A 18 -4.11 7.39 3.04
N TYR A 19 -3.40 8.23 2.29
CA TYR A 19 -1.95 8.39 2.38
C TYR A 19 -1.52 9.24 3.58
N LYS A 20 -2.42 10.03 4.16
CA LYS A 20 -2.18 10.71 5.44
C LYS A 20 -2.13 9.73 6.62
N ARG A 21 -2.75 8.56 6.45
CA ARG A 21 -2.62 7.43 7.38
C ARG A 21 -1.32 6.66 7.17
N LEU A 22 -0.88 6.52 5.92
CA LEU A 22 0.33 5.78 5.52
C LEU A 22 1.61 6.63 5.71
N VAL A 23 1.79 7.16 6.92
CA VAL A 23 2.97 7.95 7.30
C VAL A 23 3.76 7.18 8.36
N PRO A 24 5.10 7.05 8.23
CA PRO A 24 5.93 6.42 9.26
C PRO A 24 5.70 7.03 10.65
N GLY A 25 5.66 6.19 11.69
CA GLY A 25 5.54 6.63 13.09
C GLY A 25 4.12 6.61 13.66
N TYR A 26 3.10 6.46 12.81
CA TYR A 26 1.74 6.12 13.23
C TYR A 26 1.52 4.62 12.93
N GLU A 27 0.72 3.88 13.71
CA GLU A 27 0.64 2.40 13.69
C GLU A 27 0.30 1.74 12.32
N ALA A 28 0.06 2.53 11.28
CA ALA A 28 -0.17 2.13 9.91
C ALA A 28 1.14 1.71 9.20
N PRO A 29 1.22 0.48 8.67
CA PRO A 29 2.45 -0.01 8.08
C PRO A 29 2.67 0.55 6.67
N VAL A 30 3.88 1.03 6.43
CA VAL A 30 4.31 1.63 5.16
C VAL A 30 5.42 0.84 4.47
N TYR A 31 6.13 -0.03 5.19
CA TYR A 31 7.29 -0.76 4.67
C TYR A 31 6.88 -2.12 4.09
N LEU A 32 7.35 -2.43 2.89
CA LEU A 32 7.08 -3.67 2.17
C LEU A 32 7.84 -4.85 2.80
N ALA A 33 7.34 -5.29 3.95
CA ALA A 33 7.88 -6.43 4.69
C ALA A 33 6.74 -7.27 5.26
N TRP A 34 7.05 -8.51 5.63
CA TRP A 34 6.15 -9.35 6.41
C TRP A 34 6.78 -9.77 7.73
N SER A 35 5.94 -10.07 8.72
CA SER A 35 6.38 -10.53 10.05
C SER A 35 5.32 -11.39 10.73
N ARG A 36 5.73 -12.18 11.71
CA ARG A 36 4.83 -12.96 12.55
C ARG A 36 4.28 -12.17 13.74
N ARG A 37 5.05 -11.20 14.27
CA ARG A 37 4.72 -10.46 15.50
C ARG A 37 4.63 -8.95 15.30
N ASN A 38 5.40 -8.41 14.37
CA ASN A 38 5.64 -6.99 14.24
C ASN A 38 4.45 -6.24 13.60
N ARG A 39 4.05 -5.13 14.22
CA ARG A 39 2.98 -4.24 13.73
C ARG A 39 3.49 -3.12 12.81
N SER A 40 4.78 -3.06 12.51
CA SER A 40 5.33 -2.13 11.50
C SER A 40 5.41 -2.75 10.10
N ALA A 41 5.29 -4.08 9.99
CA ALA A 41 5.28 -4.79 8.72
C ALA A 41 3.91 -4.67 8.00
N LEU A 42 3.96 -4.62 6.67
CA LEU A 42 2.79 -4.54 5.80
C LEU A 42 1.89 -5.76 5.91
N ILE A 43 2.50 -6.95 5.86
CA ILE A 43 1.80 -8.24 6.00
C ILE A 43 2.14 -8.86 7.34
N ARG A 44 1.11 -9.20 8.13
CA ARG A 44 1.28 -9.99 9.35
C ARG A 44 0.79 -11.41 9.13
N VAL A 45 1.59 -12.40 9.51
CA VAL A 45 1.20 -13.82 9.54
C VAL A 45 1.10 -14.25 11.00
N PRO A 46 -0.10 -14.23 11.62
CA PRO A 46 -0.26 -14.59 13.03
C PRO A 46 0.34 -15.97 13.34
N LEU A 47 0.89 -16.12 14.55
CA LEU A 47 1.49 -17.38 14.98
C LEU A 47 0.49 -18.54 14.86
N TYR A 48 0.99 -19.66 14.33
CA TYR A 48 0.26 -20.91 14.28
C TYR A 48 -0.06 -21.40 15.70
N HIS A 49 -1.29 -21.85 15.90
CA HIS A 49 -1.73 -22.49 17.13
C HIS A 49 -2.15 -23.93 16.79
N PRO A 50 -1.47 -24.96 17.32
CA PRO A 50 -1.84 -26.35 17.10
C PRO A 50 -3.33 -26.61 17.40
N GLY A 51 -4.04 -27.28 16.49
CA GLY A 51 -5.48 -27.52 16.59
C GLY A 51 -6.37 -26.37 16.11
N LYS A 52 -5.78 -25.30 15.53
CA LYS A 52 -6.49 -24.18 14.89
C LYS A 52 -5.99 -23.94 13.47
N GLU A 53 -5.79 -25.00 12.70
CA GLU A 53 -5.26 -24.97 11.33
C GLU A 53 -6.06 -24.03 10.43
N GLY A 54 -7.39 -24.05 10.55
CA GLY A 54 -8.30 -23.19 9.78
C GLY A 54 -8.21 -21.69 10.08
N ALA A 55 -7.48 -21.28 11.11
CA ALA A 55 -7.26 -19.87 11.44
C ALA A 55 -6.01 -19.27 10.74
N THR A 56 -5.23 -20.10 10.04
CA THR A 56 -4.02 -19.69 9.31
C THR A 56 -4.37 -18.69 8.21
N ARG A 57 -3.74 -17.52 8.25
CA ARG A 57 -4.03 -16.41 7.32
C ARG A 57 -2.85 -15.46 7.21
N ALA A 58 -2.84 -14.68 6.13
CA ALA A 58 -2.01 -13.50 5.99
C ALA A 58 -2.90 -12.25 6.12
N GLU A 59 -2.47 -11.29 6.92
CA GLU A 59 -3.18 -10.05 7.17
C GLU A 59 -2.45 -8.90 6.47
N LEU A 60 -3.01 -8.40 5.37
CA LEU A 60 -2.55 -7.16 4.73
C LEU A 60 -3.16 -5.97 5.47
N ARG A 61 -2.30 -5.07 6.00
CA ARG A 61 -2.71 -4.05 6.98
C ARG A 61 -2.76 -2.62 6.44
N CYS A 62 -2.41 -2.42 5.17
CA CYS A 62 -2.51 -1.15 4.47
C CYS A 62 -3.89 -0.77 3.90
N PRO A 63 -4.86 -1.68 3.66
CA PRO A 63 -6.19 -1.26 3.25
C PRO A 63 -6.87 -0.40 4.32
N ASP A 64 -7.64 0.57 3.89
CA ASP A 64 -8.47 1.40 4.75
C ASP A 64 -9.97 1.24 4.39
N PRO A 65 -10.90 1.57 5.29
CA PRO A 65 -12.33 1.29 5.08
C PRO A 65 -12.98 2.18 4.02
N ALA A 66 -12.28 3.19 3.48
CA ALA A 66 -12.82 4.06 2.46
C ALA A 66 -12.64 3.45 1.05
N CYS A 67 -11.85 2.40 0.89
CA CYS A 67 -11.71 1.72 -0.40
C CYS A 67 -12.98 0.95 -0.81
N ASN A 68 -13.21 0.81 -2.12
CA ASN A 68 -14.18 -0.13 -2.67
C ASN A 68 -13.70 -1.57 -2.37
N PRO A 69 -14.43 -2.34 -1.54
CA PRO A 69 -13.99 -3.65 -1.09
C PRO A 69 -13.85 -4.66 -2.24
N TYR A 70 -14.64 -4.53 -3.31
CA TYR A 70 -14.56 -5.42 -4.47
C TYR A 70 -13.24 -5.24 -5.22
N LEU A 71 -12.84 -3.99 -5.48
CA LEU A 71 -11.58 -3.68 -6.17
C LEU A 71 -10.38 -4.03 -5.29
N CYS A 72 -10.47 -3.76 -3.99
CA CYS A 72 -9.43 -4.12 -3.03
C CYS A 72 -9.21 -5.64 -3.00
N PHE A 73 -10.28 -6.44 -2.85
CA PHE A 73 -10.15 -7.89 -2.81
C PHE A 73 -9.70 -8.48 -4.16
N ALA A 74 -10.16 -7.94 -5.30
CA ALA A 74 -9.68 -8.34 -6.61
C ALA A 74 -8.15 -8.13 -6.74
N GLY A 75 -7.67 -6.93 -6.40
CA GLY A 75 -6.23 -6.63 -6.40
C GLY A 75 -5.43 -7.53 -5.46
N MET A 76 -5.94 -7.74 -4.25
CA MET A 76 -5.30 -8.63 -3.27
C MET A 76 -5.21 -10.08 -3.75
N LEU A 77 -6.26 -10.60 -4.40
CA LEU A 77 -6.34 -11.96 -4.89
C LEU A 77 -5.39 -12.16 -6.08
N HIS A 78 -5.47 -11.31 -7.10
CA HIS A 78 -4.59 -11.40 -8.28
C HIS A 78 -3.11 -11.24 -7.90
N ALA A 79 -2.77 -10.31 -7.01
CA ALA A 79 -1.40 -10.16 -6.52
C ALA A 79 -0.91 -11.37 -5.70
N GLY A 80 -1.83 -12.14 -5.10
CA GLY A 80 -1.53 -13.39 -4.41
C GLY A 80 -1.28 -14.52 -5.40
N LEU A 81 -2.21 -14.74 -6.33
CA LEU A 81 -2.16 -15.77 -7.35
C LEU A 81 -0.93 -15.63 -8.25
N GLU A 82 -0.63 -14.42 -8.72
CA GLU A 82 0.53 -14.15 -9.57
C GLU A 82 1.83 -14.63 -8.90
N GLY A 83 1.97 -14.43 -7.58
CA GLY A 83 3.15 -14.88 -6.85
C GLY A 83 3.23 -16.40 -6.69
N ILE A 84 2.09 -17.08 -6.59
CA ILE A 84 2.02 -18.54 -6.55
C ILE A 84 2.36 -19.11 -7.93
N GLU A 85 1.71 -18.61 -8.97
CA GLU A 85 1.87 -19.09 -10.35
C GLU A 85 3.29 -18.89 -10.89
N LYS A 86 3.91 -17.75 -10.57
CA LYS A 86 5.29 -17.44 -11.00
C LYS A 86 6.37 -17.89 -10.00
N GLY A 87 5.99 -18.53 -8.90
CA GLY A 87 6.92 -19.07 -7.91
C GLY A 87 7.85 -18.00 -7.31
N TYR A 88 7.30 -16.85 -6.91
CA TYR A 88 8.12 -15.78 -6.34
C TYR A 88 8.77 -16.20 -5.02
N GLU A 89 10.05 -15.85 -4.88
CA GLU A 89 10.75 -15.99 -3.62
C GLU A 89 10.18 -15.02 -2.59
N LEU A 90 9.87 -15.55 -1.40
CA LEU A 90 9.46 -14.75 -0.25
C LEU A 90 10.72 -14.41 0.57
N PRO A 91 10.99 -13.13 0.85
CA PRO A 91 12.12 -12.75 1.69
C PRO A 91 11.93 -13.24 3.13
N GLU A 92 13.02 -13.29 3.90
CA GLU A 92 12.98 -13.63 5.33
C GLU A 92 12.06 -12.67 6.12
N PRO A 93 11.37 -13.15 7.17
CA PRO A 93 10.47 -12.33 7.97
C PRO A 93 11.24 -11.24 8.72
N MET A 94 10.68 -10.03 8.70
CA MET A 94 11.26 -8.87 9.39
C MET A 94 10.74 -8.77 10.83
N GLU A 95 11.43 -9.43 11.76
CA GLU A 95 11.04 -9.43 13.17
C GLU A 95 11.49 -8.18 13.94
N GLN A 96 12.34 -7.33 13.36
CA GLN A 96 12.75 -6.04 13.93
C GLN A 96 11.74 -4.94 13.62
N ASN A 97 11.45 -4.05 14.58
CA ASN A 97 10.59 -2.90 14.35
C ASN A 97 11.21 -1.95 13.31
N LEU A 98 10.55 -1.80 12.17
CA LEU A 98 11.04 -1.07 11.01
C LEU A 98 11.04 0.46 11.21
N TYR A 99 10.25 0.96 12.17
CA TYR A 99 10.24 2.37 12.53
C TYR A 99 11.53 2.82 13.22
N HIS A 100 12.28 1.91 13.84
CA HIS A 100 13.53 2.24 14.54
C HIS A 100 14.77 2.06 13.67
N LEU A 101 14.64 1.57 12.44
CA LEU A 101 15.76 1.48 11.51
C LEU A 101 16.03 2.86 10.89
N ALA A 102 17.31 3.17 10.67
CA ALA A 102 17.66 4.35 9.89
C ALA A 102 17.20 4.17 8.42
N PRO A 103 16.85 5.25 7.70
CA PRO A 103 16.50 5.18 6.28
C PRO A 103 17.56 4.45 5.44
N GLU A 104 18.85 4.69 5.73
CA GLU A 104 19.98 4.08 5.04
C GLU A 104 20.03 2.56 5.28
N ASP A 105 19.72 2.10 6.49
CA ASP A 105 19.64 0.67 6.82
C ASP A 105 18.51 -0.03 6.10
N ARG A 106 17.35 0.63 5.98
CA ARG A 106 16.21 0.10 5.21
C ARG A 106 16.57 -0.05 3.74
N HIS A 107 17.19 0.97 3.15
CA HIS A 107 17.63 0.93 1.76
C HIS A 107 18.68 -0.17 1.52
N ARG A 108 19.67 -0.31 2.42
CA ARG A 108 20.67 -1.39 2.34
C ARG A 108 20.06 -2.80 2.39
N ARG A 109 18.92 -2.95 3.06
CA ARG A 109 18.18 -4.22 3.16
C ARG A 109 17.15 -4.41 2.04
N GLY A 110 17.08 -3.51 1.07
CA GLY A 110 16.11 -3.56 -0.02
C GLY A 110 14.66 -3.39 0.44
N ILE A 111 14.43 -2.71 1.57
CA ILE A 111 13.09 -2.50 2.11
C ILE A 111 12.50 -1.27 1.46
N GLU A 112 11.66 -1.52 0.46
CA GLU A 112 10.84 -0.50 -0.17
C GLU A 112 9.67 -0.07 0.74
N GLN A 113 9.06 1.05 0.39
CA GLN A 113 7.87 1.58 1.05
C GLN A 113 6.68 1.60 0.09
N LEU A 114 5.46 1.77 0.61
CA LEU A 114 4.29 2.12 -0.17
C LEU A 114 4.45 3.52 -0.78
N PRO A 115 3.67 3.87 -1.82
CA PRO A 115 3.64 5.22 -2.33
C PRO A 115 3.28 6.22 -1.23
N GLU A 116 3.91 7.40 -1.23
CA GLU A 116 3.73 8.41 -0.18
C GLU A 116 2.46 9.24 -0.37
N ASN A 117 1.90 9.24 -1.58
CA ASN A 117 0.69 9.97 -1.94
C ASN A 117 -0.09 9.25 -3.05
N LEU A 118 -1.33 9.70 -3.24
CA LEU A 118 -2.23 9.13 -4.25
C LEU A 118 -1.66 9.32 -5.67
N GLY A 119 -1.04 10.47 -5.98
CA GLY A 119 -0.43 10.72 -7.29
C GLY A 119 0.62 9.68 -7.67
N GLU A 120 1.58 9.42 -6.79
CA GLU A 120 2.60 8.38 -7.00
C GLU A 120 1.96 6.99 -7.19
N ALA A 121 0.97 6.65 -6.37
CA ALA A 121 0.27 5.37 -6.46
C ALA A 121 -0.46 5.18 -7.80
N ILE A 122 -1.07 6.25 -8.33
CA ILE A 122 -1.76 6.24 -9.62
C ILE A 122 -0.77 5.98 -10.76
N GLU A 123 0.37 6.67 -10.78
CA GLU A 123 1.33 6.51 -11.87
C GLU A 123 1.95 5.10 -11.87
N ILE A 124 2.27 4.55 -10.69
CA ILE A 124 2.73 3.16 -10.58
C ILE A 124 1.66 2.17 -11.08
N ALA A 125 0.39 2.39 -10.72
CA ALA A 125 -0.70 1.53 -11.16
C ALA A 125 -0.99 1.68 -12.67
N ALA A 126 -0.81 2.86 -13.24
CA ALA A 126 -1.03 3.13 -14.67
C ALA A 126 -0.05 2.34 -15.57
N GLU A 127 1.13 1.99 -15.05
CA GLU A 127 2.13 1.17 -15.73
C GLU A 127 2.02 -0.33 -15.39
N SER A 128 1.05 -0.72 -14.55
CA SER A 128 0.95 -2.08 -14.04
C SER A 128 0.14 -3.01 -14.95
N GLU A 129 0.81 -4.02 -15.51
CA GLU A 129 0.13 -5.11 -16.20
C GLU A 129 -0.77 -5.93 -15.26
N LEU A 130 -0.40 -6.09 -13.99
CA LEU A 130 -1.21 -6.84 -13.02
C LEU A 130 -2.53 -6.12 -12.76
N VAL A 131 -2.49 -4.81 -12.51
CA VAL A 131 -3.69 -4.01 -12.25
C VAL A 131 -4.56 -3.94 -13.50
N LEU A 132 -3.97 -3.79 -14.69
CA LEU A 132 -4.68 -3.85 -15.97
C LEU A 132 -5.43 -5.18 -16.14
N ARG A 133 -4.75 -6.32 -15.92
CA ARG A 133 -5.40 -7.64 -15.99
C ARG A 133 -6.47 -7.84 -14.93
N THR A 134 -6.26 -7.30 -13.73
CA THR A 134 -7.18 -7.42 -12.59
C THR A 134 -8.50 -6.69 -12.86
N LEU A 135 -8.43 -5.47 -13.40
CA LEU A 135 -9.61 -4.63 -13.63
C LEU A 135 -10.25 -4.84 -15.00
N GLY A 136 -9.48 -5.34 -15.97
CA GLY A 136 -9.83 -5.31 -17.38
C GLY A 136 -9.69 -3.90 -17.98
N GLU A 137 -9.46 -3.84 -19.29
CA GLU A 137 -9.11 -2.60 -20.00
C GLU A 137 -10.10 -1.44 -19.74
N HIS A 138 -11.40 -1.71 -19.83
CA HIS A 138 -12.43 -0.69 -19.64
C HIS A 138 -12.39 -0.07 -18.24
N THR A 139 -12.42 -0.91 -17.20
CA THR A 139 -12.40 -0.45 -15.80
C THR A 139 -11.07 0.19 -15.44
N PHE A 140 -9.95 -0.38 -15.92
CA PHE A 140 -8.61 0.14 -15.68
C PHE A 140 -8.47 1.57 -16.19
N ASN A 141 -8.77 1.80 -17.47
CA ASN A 141 -8.63 3.12 -18.10
C ASN A 141 -9.49 4.16 -17.38
N ARG A 142 -10.74 3.81 -17.05
CA ARG A 142 -11.65 4.71 -16.35
C ARG A 142 -11.21 4.96 -14.90
N PHE A 143 -10.70 3.95 -14.22
CA PHE A 143 -10.20 4.07 -12.84
C PHE A 143 -9.02 5.05 -12.78
N ILE A 144 -8.03 4.89 -13.66
CA ILE A 144 -6.86 5.78 -13.73
C ILE A 144 -7.28 7.21 -14.08
N GLU A 145 -8.16 7.39 -15.07
CA GLU A 145 -8.70 8.71 -15.46
C GLU A 145 -9.35 9.44 -14.27
N ILE A 146 -10.28 8.77 -13.58
CA ILE A 146 -11.00 9.35 -12.44
C ILE A 146 -10.02 9.70 -11.31
N LYS A 147 -9.06 8.81 -11.01
CA LYS A 147 -8.13 9.03 -9.91
C LYS A 147 -7.10 10.12 -10.21
N ARG A 148 -6.65 10.26 -11.46
CA ARG A 148 -5.84 11.41 -11.88
C ARG A 148 -6.61 12.72 -11.72
N ALA A 149 -7.87 12.76 -12.14
CA ALA A 149 -8.71 13.96 -11.98
C ALA A 149 -8.89 14.35 -10.50
N GLU A 150 -9.15 13.37 -9.62
CA GLU A 150 -9.25 13.57 -8.16
C GLU A 150 -7.93 14.11 -7.57
N TRP A 151 -6.79 13.58 -8.00
CA TRP A 151 -5.48 14.04 -7.55
C TRP A 151 -5.18 15.47 -8.02
N GLU A 152 -5.48 15.81 -9.26
CA GLU A 152 -5.29 17.16 -9.81
C GLU A 152 -6.16 18.19 -9.09
N ASP A 153 -7.43 17.86 -8.83
CA ASP A 153 -8.32 18.72 -8.06
C ASP A 153 -7.81 18.97 -6.64
N TYR A 154 -7.27 17.94 -5.97
CA TYR A 154 -6.65 18.08 -4.66
C TYR A 154 -5.38 18.95 -4.69
N ARG A 155 -4.53 18.78 -5.70
CA ARG A 155 -3.21 19.44 -5.79
C ARG A 155 -3.30 20.96 -5.96
N VAL A 156 -4.39 21.47 -6.54
CA VAL A 156 -4.60 22.90 -6.75
C VAL A 156 -5.25 23.62 -5.56
N GLN A 157 -5.61 22.89 -4.51
CA GLN A 157 -6.20 23.49 -3.32
C GLN A 157 -5.15 24.23 -2.48
N VAL A 158 -5.52 25.40 -1.95
CA VAL A 158 -4.74 26.09 -0.91
C VAL A 158 -5.40 25.78 0.44
N THR A 159 -4.70 25.03 1.28
CA THR A 159 -5.24 24.53 2.55
C THR A 159 -5.10 25.55 3.68
N PRO A 160 -5.95 25.49 4.72
CA PRO A 160 -5.78 26.31 5.92
C PRO A 160 -4.38 26.16 6.56
N TRP A 161 -3.78 24.96 6.51
CA TRP A 161 -2.42 24.72 7.02
C TRP A 161 -1.37 25.57 6.29
N GLU A 162 -1.49 25.73 4.97
CA GLU A 162 -0.61 26.58 4.18
C GLU A 162 -0.83 28.05 4.50
N ILE A 163 -2.09 28.48 4.61
CA ILE A 163 -2.45 29.86 4.95
C ILE A 163 -1.88 30.23 6.32
N GLU A 164 -2.16 29.44 7.34
CA GLU A 164 -1.72 29.71 8.73
C GLU A 164 -0.20 29.75 8.86
N ARG A 165 0.53 28.94 8.09
CA ARG A 165 1.97 28.80 8.21
C ARG A 165 2.76 29.78 7.34
N PHE A 166 2.28 30.07 6.13
CA PHE A 166 3.03 30.83 5.14
C PHE A 166 2.52 32.25 4.95
N LEU A 167 1.21 32.51 5.07
CA LEU A 167 0.67 33.87 4.89
C LEU A 167 1.25 34.88 5.91
N PRO A 168 1.54 34.53 7.18
CA PRO A 168 2.18 35.49 8.10
C PRO A 168 3.65 35.80 7.80
N VAL A 169 4.30 34.99 6.95
CA VAL A 169 5.75 35.03 6.68
C VAL A 169 6.06 35.50 5.25
N LEU A 170 5.06 35.55 4.38
CA LEU A 170 5.10 36.09 3.02
C LEU A 170 4.61 37.55 3.00
#